data_AF-A0A7S0JD74-F1
#
_entry.id   AF-A0A7S0JD74-F1
#
_cell.length_a   1.000
_cell.length_b   1.000
_cell.length_c   1.000
_cell.angle_alpha   90.00
_cell.angle_beta   90.00
_cell.angle_gamma   90.00
#
_symmetry.space_group_name_H-M   'P 1'
#
loop_
_entity.id
_entity.type
_entity.pdbx_description
1 polymer ?
#
loop_
_entity_poly.entity_id
_entity_poly.type
_entity_poly.pdbx_seq_one_letter_code
_entity_poly.pdbx_strand_id
1 'polypeptide(L)'
;VHHDFDGLGCITKWRFAKSGVTLQRRMVGSELLNASRAAGRLVPHVTMLPMTPALSLLERVEAVAGPMDNTNIAVVRTGPHVYLTNDNGVATNSIDAATLAPLGHTAVENAGAGTFTGAHKQAEVGSRFGGASYGWYGEMTLTMRMKISVYRDAPVAGGSVHALARTVIGTAEVAKPTLIHSFGLSERWLVVVMGPVSIAPLKMAEYIADPNFTPLDMIEWDTGGDTQILIFDARATAAAPPVAELRSSAVFFNHHVNAFEAGGLLHADLIVYKDAAFLKDHRGFGNLDVMKNATARA
;
A
#
# COMPACT_ATOMS: atom_id res chain seq x y z
N VAL A 1 -11.17 2.48 -17.57
CA VAL A 1 -10.02 2.92 -16.78
C VAL A 1 -8.78 2.82 -17.64
N HIS A 2 -7.76 3.66 -17.40
CA HIS A 2 -6.65 3.84 -18.34
C HIS A 2 -5.26 3.62 -17.74
N HIS A 3 -5.19 3.32 -16.44
CA HIS A 3 -3.95 2.92 -15.77
C HIS A 3 -4.09 1.50 -15.20
N ASP A 4 -2.99 0.74 -15.17
CA ASP A 4 -2.99 -0.66 -14.71
C ASP A 4 -3.50 -0.82 -13.27
N PHE A 5 -3.35 0.20 -12.42
CA PHE A 5 -3.81 0.19 -11.02
C PHE A 5 -5.28 0.55 -10.82
N ASP A 6 -5.95 1.05 -11.85
CA ASP A 6 -7.36 1.44 -11.76
C ASP A 6 -8.30 0.25 -11.98
N GLY A 7 -7.75 -0.90 -12.41
CA GLY A 7 -8.51 -2.12 -12.63
C GLY A 7 -9.13 -2.65 -11.33
N LEU A 8 -10.38 -3.12 -11.40
CA LEU A 8 -11.04 -3.77 -10.27
C LEU A 8 -10.34 -5.09 -9.92
N GLY A 9 -10.07 -5.32 -8.64
CA GLY A 9 -9.29 -6.46 -8.17
C GLY A 9 -9.89 -7.81 -8.57
N CYS A 10 -9.01 -8.72 -9.00
CA CYS A 10 -9.35 -10.11 -9.30
C CYS A 10 -8.31 -11.05 -8.70
N ILE A 11 -8.75 -11.95 -7.84
CA ILE A 11 -7.91 -12.96 -7.20
C ILE A 11 -7.77 -14.14 -8.16
N THR A 12 -6.56 -14.65 -8.29
CA THR A 12 -6.26 -15.87 -9.04
C THR A 12 -5.58 -16.87 -8.11
N LYS A 13 -6.11 -18.09 -8.05
CA LYS A 13 -5.60 -19.19 -7.22
C LYS A 13 -5.26 -20.40 -8.08
N TRP A 14 -4.04 -20.88 -7.91
CA TRP A 14 -3.56 -22.14 -8.48
C TRP A 14 -3.40 -23.15 -7.35
N ARG A 15 -4.06 -24.30 -7.43
CA ARG A 15 -3.88 -25.40 -6.48
C ARG A 15 -3.18 -26.55 -7.18
N PHE A 16 -2.07 -26.99 -6.61
CA PHE A 16 -1.29 -28.12 -7.08
C PHE A 16 -1.62 -29.35 -6.22
N ALA A 17 -1.92 -30.47 -6.86
CA ALA A 17 -2.15 -31.76 -6.21
C ALA A 17 -1.55 -32.88 -7.08
N LYS A 18 -1.37 -34.08 -6.51
CA LYS A 18 -0.92 -35.25 -7.28
C LYS A 18 -1.81 -35.54 -8.50
N SER A 19 -3.10 -35.21 -8.41
CA SER A 19 -4.10 -35.39 -9.47
C SER A 19 -4.07 -34.30 -10.55
N GLY A 20 -3.24 -33.26 -10.41
CA GLY A 20 -3.13 -32.17 -11.37
C GLY A 20 -3.21 -30.78 -10.73
N VAL A 21 -3.46 -29.77 -11.58
CA VAL A 21 -3.52 -28.36 -11.20
C VAL A 21 -4.92 -27.81 -11.46
N THR A 22 -5.52 -27.13 -10.49
CA THR A 22 -6.80 -26.44 -10.66
C THR A 22 -6.62 -24.93 -10.55
N LEU A 23 -7.26 -24.20 -11.46
CA LEU A 23 -7.32 -22.74 -11.48
C LEU A 23 -8.69 -22.28 -10.95
N GLN A 24 -8.67 -21.30 -10.04
CA GLN A 24 -9.87 -20.59 -9.59
C GLN A 24 -9.64 -19.09 -9.67
N ARG A 25 -10.65 -18.34 -10.12
CA ARG A 25 -10.63 -16.88 -10.14
C ARG A 25 -11.89 -16.31 -9.50
N ARG A 26 -11.77 -15.17 -8.84
CA ARG A 26 -12.90 -14.42 -8.30
C ARG A 26 -12.58 -12.94 -8.20
N MET A 27 -13.54 -12.09 -8.56
CA MET A 27 -13.41 -10.65 -8.30
C MET A 27 -13.41 -10.37 -6.79
N VAL A 28 -12.64 -9.38 -6.37
CA VAL A 28 -12.63 -8.89 -4.99
C VAL A 28 -14.03 -8.36 -4.64
N GLY A 29 -14.62 -8.81 -3.54
CA GLY A 29 -15.96 -8.38 -3.12
C GLY A 29 -15.97 -7.01 -2.44
N SER A 30 -15.31 -6.01 -3.03
CA SER A 30 -15.25 -4.65 -2.50
C SER A 30 -16.58 -3.91 -2.63
N GLU A 31 -16.78 -2.90 -1.78
CA GLU A 31 -17.89 -1.96 -1.86
C GLU A 31 -17.91 -1.28 -3.23
N LEU A 32 -16.75 -0.84 -3.73
CA LEU A 32 -16.64 -0.26 -5.08
C LEU A 32 -17.18 -1.19 -6.17
N LEU A 33 -16.83 -2.48 -6.15
CA LEU A 33 -17.30 -3.44 -7.14
C LEU A 33 -18.81 -3.69 -6.98
N ASN A 34 -19.29 -3.83 -5.75
CA ASN A 34 -20.69 -4.10 -5.47
C ASN A 34 -21.57 -2.93 -5.91
N ALA A 35 -21.17 -1.69 -5.61
CA ALA A 35 -21.84 -0.48 -6.08
C ALA A 35 -21.82 -0.37 -7.61
N SER A 36 -20.68 -0.67 -8.24
CA SER A 36 -20.55 -0.68 -9.70
C SER A 36 -21.47 -1.71 -10.38
N ARG A 37 -21.57 -2.91 -9.80
CA ARG A 37 -22.50 -3.93 -10.28
C ARG A 37 -23.95 -3.52 -10.15
N ALA A 38 -24.33 -2.94 -9.00
CA ALA A 38 -25.69 -2.46 -8.78
C ALA A 38 -26.08 -1.34 -9.75
N ALA A 39 -25.13 -0.44 -10.07
CA ALA A 39 -25.34 0.65 -11.00
C ALA A 39 -25.25 0.25 -12.49
N GLY A 40 -24.79 -0.97 -12.80
CA GLY A 40 -24.55 -1.41 -14.18
C GLY A 40 -23.42 -0.65 -14.89
N ARG A 41 -22.61 0.10 -14.14
CA ARG A 41 -21.48 0.91 -14.63
C ARG A 41 -20.43 1.04 -13.53
N LEU A 42 -19.21 1.40 -13.89
CA LEU A 42 -18.22 1.81 -12.90
C LEU A 42 -18.71 3.09 -12.21
N VAL A 43 -18.88 3.04 -10.89
CA VAL A 43 -19.25 4.24 -10.11
C VAL A 43 -18.05 5.19 -10.01
N PRO A 44 -18.30 6.48 -9.75
CA PRO A 44 -17.21 7.43 -9.54
C PRO A 44 -16.28 6.98 -8.41
N HIS A 45 -14.99 6.95 -8.70
CA HIS A 45 -13.92 6.65 -7.74
C HIS A 45 -12.63 7.27 -8.26
N VAL A 46 -11.66 7.48 -7.36
CA VAL A 46 -10.36 8.04 -7.73
C VAL A 46 -9.58 7.02 -8.55
N THR A 47 -9.12 7.44 -9.72
CA THR A 47 -8.29 6.67 -10.65
C THR A 47 -7.01 7.44 -10.96
N MET A 48 -5.90 6.73 -11.17
CA MET A 48 -4.58 7.29 -11.46
C MET A 48 -4.57 8.08 -12.77
N LEU A 49 -5.39 7.68 -13.76
CA LEU A 49 -5.63 8.42 -15.00
C LEU A 49 -7.14 8.69 -15.18
N PRO A 50 -7.55 9.63 -16.06
CA PRO A 50 -8.96 10.00 -16.19
C PRO A 50 -9.84 8.82 -16.60
N MET A 51 -11.11 8.82 -16.19
CA MET A 51 -12.09 7.81 -16.61
C MET A 51 -12.66 8.11 -18.00
N THR A 52 -13.24 7.09 -18.65
CA THR A 52 -14.05 7.27 -19.86
C THR A 52 -15.41 6.59 -19.68
N PRO A 53 -16.53 7.33 -19.75
CA PRO A 53 -16.61 8.80 -19.90
C PRO A 53 -15.95 9.54 -18.72
N ALA A 54 -15.55 10.80 -18.95
CA ALA A 54 -14.99 11.64 -17.90
C ALA A 54 -16.02 11.90 -16.80
N LEU A 55 -15.56 11.94 -15.55
CA LEU A 55 -16.42 12.24 -14.41
C LEU A 55 -16.86 13.71 -14.44
N SER A 56 -18.13 13.97 -14.15
CA SER A 56 -18.61 15.34 -13.88
C SER A 56 -18.03 15.90 -12.59
N LEU A 57 -18.21 17.20 -12.33
CA LEU A 57 -17.73 17.83 -11.09
C LEU A 57 -18.30 17.16 -9.84
N LEU A 58 -19.61 16.88 -9.82
CA LEU A 58 -20.25 16.19 -8.69
C LEU A 58 -19.71 14.77 -8.53
N GLU A 59 -19.54 14.03 -9.63
CA GLU A 59 -18.97 12.68 -9.58
C GLU A 59 -17.50 12.69 -9.11
N ARG A 60 -16.73 13.74 -9.36
CA ARG A 60 -15.37 13.87 -8.78
C ARG A 60 -15.40 14.12 -7.28
N VAL A 61 -16.37 14.88 -6.77
CA VAL A 61 -16.59 15.02 -5.32
C VAL A 61 -16.99 13.68 -4.69
N GLU A 62 -17.92 12.97 -5.32
CA GLU A 62 -18.33 11.62 -4.91
C GLU A 62 -17.16 10.64 -4.93
N ALA A 63 -16.28 10.72 -5.95
CA ALA A 63 -15.10 9.87 -6.06
C ALA A 63 -14.14 10.04 -4.88
N VAL A 64 -13.89 11.27 -4.42
CA VAL A 64 -13.03 11.57 -3.26
C VAL A 64 -13.65 11.09 -1.94
N ALA A 65 -14.97 11.16 -1.82
CA ALA A 65 -15.71 10.71 -0.64
C ALA A 65 -16.03 9.20 -0.66
N GLY A 66 -15.79 8.54 -1.79
CA GLY A 66 -16.14 7.14 -2.03
C GLY A 66 -15.23 6.15 -1.31
N PRO A 67 -15.59 4.85 -1.34
CA PRO A 67 -14.81 3.81 -0.70
C PRO A 67 -13.45 3.62 -1.39
N MET A 68 -12.37 3.64 -0.61
CA MET A 68 -11.00 3.37 -1.06
C MET A 68 -10.62 1.90 -0.80
N ASP A 69 -11.47 0.97 -1.25
CA ASP A 69 -11.40 -0.45 -0.90
C ASP A 69 -11.18 -1.38 -2.10
N ASN A 70 -10.75 -0.86 -3.26
CA ASN A 70 -10.29 -1.69 -4.37
C ASN A 70 -8.92 -2.33 -4.04
N THR A 71 -8.93 -3.38 -3.23
CA THR A 71 -7.73 -4.08 -2.77
C THR A 71 -7.17 -5.02 -3.83
N ASN A 72 -6.57 -4.43 -4.86
CA ASN A 72 -6.11 -5.11 -6.08
C ASN A 72 -4.59 -5.35 -6.12
N ILE A 73 -3.84 -5.06 -5.05
CA ILE A 73 -2.37 -5.06 -5.07
C ILE A 73 -1.77 -6.35 -4.51
N ALA A 74 -2.04 -6.69 -3.24
CA ALA A 74 -1.39 -7.83 -2.58
C ALA A 74 -2.35 -8.72 -1.79
N VAL A 75 -1.97 -10.01 -1.68
CA VAL A 75 -2.62 -11.01 -0.82
C VAL A 75 -1.76 -11.19 0.42
N VAL A 76 -2.34 -10.95 1.59
CA VAL A 76 -1.67 -11.05 2.89
C VAL A 76 -2.30 -12.16 3.72
N ARG A 77 -1.47 -12.83 4.52
CA ARG A 77 -1.91 -13.80 5.53
C ARG A 77 -1.39 -13.40 6.90
N THR A 78 -2.29 -13.32 7.87
CA THR A 78 -1.99 -13.09 9.29
C THR A 78 -2.78 -14.09 10.09
N GLY A 79 -2.12 -15.02 10.79
CA GLY A 79 -2.83 -16.16 11.37
C GLY A 79 -3.56 -17.00 10.31
N PRO A 80 -4.79 -17.45 10.62
CA PRO A 80 -5.65 -18.13 9.66
C PRO A 80 -6.26 -17.19 8.61
N HIS A 81 -6.20 -15.87 8.84
CA HIS A 81 -6.91 -14.88 8.03
C HIS A 81 -6.15 -14.57 6.74
N VAL A 82 -6.87 -14.53 5.62
CA VAL A 82 -6.36 -14.10 4.32
C VAL A 82 -7.16 -12.88 3.88
N TYR A 83 -6.45 -11.82 3.54
CA TYR A 83 -7.05 -10.56 3.13
C TYR A 83 -6.19 -9.88 2.07
N LEU A 84 -6.76 -8.83 1.48
CA LEU A 84 -6.23 -8.16 0.33
C LEU A 84 -5.99 -6.68 0.65
N THR A 85 -4.94 -6.11 0.08
CA THR A 85 -4.50 -4.73 0.38
C THR A 85 -4.39 -3.86 -0.89
N ASN A 86 -4.36 -2.54 -0.69
CA ASN A 86 -4.04 -1.51 -1.68
C ASN A 86 -3.17 -0.40 -1.02
N ASP A 87 -2.82 0.63 -1.80
CA ASP A 87 -2.05 1.80 -1.35
C ASP A 87 -2.91 3.05 -1.09
N ASN A 88 -4.19 3.02 -1.44
CA ASN A 88 -5.07 4.20 -1.47
C ASN A 88 -5.84 4.39 -0.16
N GLY A 89 -6.09 3.31 0.61
CA GLY A 89 -6.89 3.37 1.82
C GLY A 89 -6.55 2.26 2.81
N VAL A 90 -6.82 2.51 4.10
CA VAL A 90 -6.58 1.53 5.17
C VAL A 90 -7.55 0.34 5.18
N ALA A 91 -8.65 0.44 4.42
CA ALA A 91 -9.63 -0.63 4.29
C ALA A 91 -9.03 -1.83 3.52
N THR A 92 -9.24 -3.04 4.04
CA THR A 92 -8.75 -4.29 3.43
C THR A 92 -9.90 -5.27 3.30
N ASN A 93 -9.91 -6.10 2.25
CA ASN A 93 -10.97 -7.09 2.01
C ASN A 93 -10.53 -8.49 2.41
N SER A 94 -11.27 -9.13 3.31
CA SER A 94 -11.03 -10.51 3.73
C SER A 94 -11.69 -11.52 2.79
N ILE A 95 -11.05 -12.67 2.63
CA ILE A 95 -11.53 -13.77 1.76
C ILE A 95 -11.40 -15.14 2.42
N ASP A 96 -12.27 -16.06 2.02
CA ASP A 96 -12.11 -17.47 2.34
C ASP A 96 -11.03 -18.06 1.43
N ALA A 97 -9.92 -18.54 2.02
CA ALA A 97 -8.79 -19.01 1.23
C ALA A 97 -9.11 -20.27 0.40
N ALA A 98 -10.12 -21.05 0.78
CA ALA A 98 -10.51 -22.27 0.09
C ALA A 98 -11.34 -21.98 -1.17
N THR A 99 -12.31 -21.07 -1.06
CA THR A 99 -13.36 -20.78 -2.04
C THR A 99 -13.22 -19.41 -2.72
N LEU A 100 -12.29 -18.58 -2.25
CA LEU A 100 -12.12 -17.17 -2.60
C LEU A 100 -13.34 -16.28 -2.29
N ALA A 101 -14.34 -16.78 -1.55
CA ALA A 101 -15.54 -16.02 -1.24
C ALA A 101 -15.19 -14.76 -0.43
N PRO A 102 -15.79 -13.60 -0.74
CA PRO A 102 -15.56 -12.39 0.03
C PRO A 102 -16.20 -12.54 1.41
N LEU A 103 -15.51 -12.04 2.42
CA LEU A 103 -15.94 -12.09 3.82
C LEU A 103 -16.15 -10.68 4.41
N GLY A 104 -16.11 -9.66 3.55
CA GLY A 104 -16.24 -8.25 3.92
C GLY A 104 -14.89 -7.60 4.24
N HIS A 105 -14.93 -6.41 4.83
CA HIS A 105 -13.72 -5.74 5.29
C HIS A 105 -13.12 -6.46 6.50
N THR A 106 -11.79 -6.50 6.56
CA THR A 106 -11.06 -7.03 7.72
C THR A 106 -11.30 -6.15 8.93
N ALA A 107 -11.78 -6.73 10.02
CA ALA A 107 -11.93 -6.01 11.28
C ALA A 107 -10.56 -5.88 11.96
N VAL A 108 -10.20 -4.67 12.37
CA VAL A 108 -8.94 -4.41 13.08
C VAL A 108 -9.23 -3.69 14.39
N GLU A 109 -9.04 -4.39 15.50
CA GLU A 109 -9.06 -3.79 16.83
C GLU A 109 -7.86 -2.83 16.97
N ASN A 110 -8.10 -1.65 17.54
CA ASN A 110 -7.08 -0.61 17.69
C ASN A 110 -6.45 -0.17 16.35
N ALA A 111 -7.26 -0.12 15.28
CA ALA A 111 -6.79 0.20 13.91
C ALA A 111 -5.98 1.52 13.79
N GLY A 112 -6.17 2.46 14.70
CA GLY A 112 -5.59 3.80 14.61
C GLY A 112 -6.39 4.73 13.70
N ALA A 113 -5.89 5.95 13.48
CA ALA A 113 -6.57 7.01 12.73
C ALA A 113 -6.04 7.20 11.30
N GLY A 114 -5.24 6.26 10.78
CA GLY A 114 -4.65 6.38 9.45
C GLY A 114 -5.69 6.39 8.34
N THR A 115 -5.40 7.16 7.29
CA THR A 115 -6.28 7.27 6.10
C THR A 115 -5.67 6.62 4.86
N PHE A 116 -4.34 6.43 4.83
CA PHE A 116 -3.62 5.77 3.75
C PHE A 116 -2.55 4.82 4.31
N THR A 117 -2.08 3.89 3.49
CA THR A 117 -1.19 2.79 3.89
C THR A 117 -0.42 2.30 2.66
N GLY A 118 0.45 1.30 2.84
CA GLY A 118 1.08 0.57 1.75
C GLY A 118 0.56 -0.86 1.70
N ALA A 119 0.45 -1.41 0.49
CA ALA A 119 -0.11 -2.72 0.23
C ALA A 119 0.80 -3.85 0.72
N HIS A 120 2.11 -3.63 0.71
CA HIS A 120 3.12 -4.65 0.98
C HIS A 120 3.37 -4.84 2.48
N LYS A 121 2.42 -5.49 3.16
CA LYS A 121 2.62 -5.96 4.54
C LYS A 121 3.69 -7.05 4.59
N GLN A 122 4.52 -7.03 5.64
CA GLN A 122 5.56 -8.03 5.87
C GLN A 122 5.09 -9.07 6.89
N ALA A 123 5.32 -10.35 6.62
CA ALA A 123 5.06 -11.39 7.61
C ALA A 123 6.13 -11.34 8.72
N GLU A 124 5.75 -11.67 9.95
CA GLU A 124 6.69 -11.80 11.06
C GLU A 124 7.80 -12.80 10.71
N VAL A 125 9.06 -12.35 10.86
CA VAL A 125 10.25 -13.14 10.52
C VAL A 125 10.28 -14.42 11.35
N GLY A 126 10.58 -15.54 10.69
CA GLY A 126 10.63 -16.85 11.33
C GLY A 126 9.25 -17.48 11.58
N SER A 127 8.13 -16.77 11.37
CA SER A 127 6.81 -17.36 11.47
C SER A 127 6.53 -18.28 10.26
N ARG A 128 6.07 -19.50 10.51
CA ARG A 128 5.58 -20.42 9.46
C ARG A 128 4.07 -20.28 9.36
N PHE A 129 3.57 -20.03 8.14
CA PHE A 129 2.15 -20.06 7.79
C PHE A 129 1.24 -19.13 8.62
N GLY A 130 1.53 -17.82 8.59
CA GLY A 130 0.64 -16.80 9.14
C GLY A 130 0.89 -16.53 10.62
N GLY A 131 2.08 -16.06 10.99
CA GLY A 131 2.25 -15.38 12.27
C GLY A 131 1.56 -14.02 12.29
N ALA A 132 2.14 -13.07 13.02
CA ALA A 132 1.76 -11.68 12.86
C ALA A 132 2.19 -11.12 11.50
N SER A 133 1.67 -9.94 11.17
CA SER A 133 2.11 -9.16 10.03
C SER A 133 2.40 -7.73 10.43
N TYR A 134 3.35 -7.10 9.78
CA TYR A 134 3.72 -5.72 9.98
C TYR A 134 3.17 -4.86 8.84
N GLY A 135 2.89 -3.61 9.16
CA GLY A 135 2.48 -2.61 8.18
C GLY A 135 2.68 -1.22 8.72
N TRP A 136 2.24 -0.23 7.95
CA TRP A 136 2.27 1.17 8.34
C TRP A 136 0.97 1.84 7.92
N TYR A 137 0.59 2.93 8.57
CA TYR A 137 -0.44 3.83 8.07
C TYR A 137 0.00 5.28 8.25
N GLY A 138 -0.50 6.14 7.39
CA GLY A 138 -0.25 7.58 7.43
C GLY A 138 -1.49 8.36 7.82
N GLU A 139 -1.26 9.45 8.53
CA GLU A 139 -2.26 10.46 8.88
C GLU A 139 -1.69 11.84 8.54
N MET A 140 -2.51 12.72 7.97
CA MET A 140 -2.13 14.12 7.76
C MET A 140 -2.29 14.88 9.08
N THR A 141 -1.26 15.60 9.50
CA THR A 141 -1.36 16.48 10.66
C THR A 141 -2.00 17.82 10.27
N LEU A 142 -2.43 18.58 11.29
CA LEU A 142 -2.94 19.95 11.10
C LEU A 142 -1.92 20.91 10.44
N THR A 143 -0.63 20.59 10.49
CA THR A 143 0.45 21.39 9.90
C THR A 143 0.88 20.85 8.52
N MET A 144 0.04 20.02 7.88
CA MET A 144 0.28 19.41 6.57
C MET A 144 1.54 18.52 6.52
N ARG A 145 1.97 18.03 7.69
CA ARG A 145 2.98 16.97 7.81
C ARG A 145 2.30 15.62 7.72
N MET A 146 3.08 14.58 7.46
CA MET A 146 2.59 13.21 7.51
C MET A 146 3.11 12.53 8.76
N LYS A 147 2.19 12.08 9.61
CA LYS A 147 2.50 11.18 10.72
C LYS A 147 2.44 9.75 10.22
N ILE A 148 3.57 9.05 10.31
CA ILE A 148 3.70 7.64 9.96
C ILE A 148 3.61 6.83 11.24
N SER A 149 2.72 5.86 11.28
CA SER A 149 2.66 4.87 12.37
C SER A 149 2.95 3.49 11.81
N VAL A 150 3.99 2.83 12.32
CA VAL A 150 4.29 1.43 11.99
C VAL A 150 3.68 0.52 13.06
N TYR A 151 3.19 -0.64 12.65
CA TYR A 151 2.40 -1.51 13.51
C TYR A 151 2.66 -2.99 13.26
N ARG A 152 2.26 -3.80 14.25
CA ARG A 152 2.15 -5.26 14.18
C ARG A 152 0.68 -5.65 14.35
N ASP A 153 0.12 -6.34 13.38
CA ASP A 153 -1.21 -6.95 13.41
C ASP A 153 -1.07 -8.44 13.76
N ALA A 154 -1.84 -8.92 14.74
CA ALA A 154 -1.90 -10.33 15.15
C ALA A 154 -3.36 -10.84 15.11
N PRO A 155 -3.61 -12.15 14.91
CA PRO A 155 -4.97 -12.69 14.97
C PRO A 155 -5.55 -12.55 16.38
N VAL A 156 -6.84 -12.20 16.49
CA VAL A 156 -7.55 -12.15 17.77
C VAL A 156 -7.98 -13.56 18.17
N ALA A 157 -7.54 -14.03 19.34
CA ALA A 157 -7.97 -15.32 19.87
C ALA A 157 -9.47 -15.29 20.23
N GLY A 158 -10.26 -16.19 19.63
CA GLY A 158 -11.71 -16.27 19.86
C GLY A 158 -12.53 -15.12 19.25
N GLY A 159 -11.91 -14.26 18.44
CA GLY A 159 -12.59 -13.19 17.70
C GLY A 159 -13.41 -13.70 16.51
N SER A 160 -14.11 -12.80 15.84
CA SER A 160 -14.77 -13.12 14.56
C SER A 160 -13.75 -13.63 13.53
N VAL A 161 -14.24 -14.33 12.50
CA VAL A 161 -13.42 -15.10 11.53
C VAL A 161 -12.40 -14.23 10.75
N HIS A 162 -12.38 -12.89 10.92
CA HIS A 162 -11.51 -11.91 10.25
C HIS A 162 -11.01 -10.76 11.14
N ALA A 163 -10.88 -10.98 12.46
CA ALA A 163 -10.42 -9.95 13.38
C ALA A 163 -8.90 -9.99 13.62
N LEU A 164 -8.25 -8.84 13.44
CA LEU A 164 -6.86 -8.61 13.80
C LEU A 164 -6.79 -7.63 14.98
N ALA A 165 -5.83 -7.80 15.87
CA ALA A 165 -5.47 -6.82 16.88
C ALA A 165 -4.19 -6.09 16.44
N ARG A 166 -4.27 -4.77 16.37
CA ARG A 166 -3.14 -3.91 16.03
C ARG A 166 -2.41 -3.43 17.27
N THR A 167 -1.09 -3.53 17.23
CA THR A 167 -0.17 -2.86 18.17
C THR A 167 0.66 -1.87 17.37
N VAL A 168 0.52 -0.57 17.64
CA VAL A 168 1.41 0.45 17.09
C VAL A 168 2.74 0.35 17.83
N ILE A 169 3.82 0.14 17.07
CA ILE A 169 5.17 -0.12 17.61
C ILE A 169 6.11 1.08 17.38
N GLY A 170 5.76 1.96 16.45
CA GLY A 170 6.57 3.13 16.16
C GLY A 170 5.77 4.26 15.52
N THR A 171 6.23 5.48 15.71
CA THR A 171 5.64 6.67 15.09
C THR A 171 6.70 7.71 14.78
N ALA A 172 6.60 8.35 13.62
CA ALA A 172 7.43 9.48 13.23
C ALA A 172 6.61 10.51 12.46
N GLU A 173 6.99 11.79 12.53
CA GLU A 173 6.43 12.83 11.66
C GLU A 173 7.45 13.22 10.60
N VAL A 174 7.01 13.23 9.35
CA VAL A 174 7.82 13.66 8.21
C VAL A 174 7.25 14.95 7.62
N ALA A 175 8.14 15.80 7.10
CA ALA A 175 7.80 17.16 6.71
C ALA A 175 6.79 17.23 5.56
N LYS A 176 6.87 16.29 4.61
CA LYS A 176 5.98 16.23 3.44
C LYS A 176 5.35 14.83 3.36
N PRO A 177 4.07 14.73 2.98
CA PRO A 177 3.47 13.46 2.60
C PRO A 177 4.25 12.83 1.46
N THR A 178 4.52 11.54 1.54
CA THR A 178 5.37 10.81 0.59
C THR A 178 4.75 9.48 0.21
N LEU A 179 5.30 8.84 -0.82
CA LEU A 179 4.86 7.54 -1.30
C LEU A 179 5.69 6.44 -0.65
N ILE A 180 5.03 5.53 0.10
CA ILE A 180 5.68 4.38 0.75
C ILE A 180 4.96 3.11 0.30
N HIS A 181 5.39 2.56 -0.84
CA HIS A 181 4.76 1.36 -1.42
C HIS A 181 5.08 0.08 -0.63
N SER A 182 6.33 -0.05 -0.16
CA SER A 182 6.79 -1.18 0.65
C SER A 182 7.81 -0.73 1.70
N PHE A 183 8.09 -1.62 2.66
CA PHE A 183 9.07 -1.41 3.71
C PHE A 183 9.85 -2.72 3.98
N GLY A 184 11.04 -2.59 4.57
CA GLY A 184 11.89 -3.71 4.96
C GLY A 184 11.61 -4.20 6.39
N LEU A 185 11.72 -5.50 6.62
CA LEU A 185 11.61 -6.10 7.95
C LEU A 185 12.73 -7.14 8.15
N SER A 186 13.63 -6.88 9.09
CA SER A 186 14.59 -7.87 9.60
C SER A 186 14.05 -8.54 10.88
N GLU A 187 14.85 -9.38 11.53
CA GLU A 187 14.45 -10.05 12.78
C GLU A 187 14.12 -9.07 13.92
N ARG A 188 14.75 -7.88 13.91
CA ARG A 188 14.54 -6.84 14.93
C ARG A 188 14.10 -5.50 14.36
N TRP A 189 14.41 -5.16 13.12
CA TRP A 189 14.25 -3.79 12.61
C TRP A 189 13.21 -3.71 11.51
N LEU A 190 12.35 -2.69 11.60
CA LEU A 190 11.47 -2.28 10.52
C LEU A 190 12.07 -1.02 9.88
N VAL A 191 12.29 -1.07 8.56
CA VAL A 191 12.97 -0.03 7.78
C VAL A 191 12.00 0.63 6.83
N VAL A 192 11.71 1.91 7.05
CA VAL A 192 10.92 2.74 6.14
C VAL A 192 11.88 3.61 5.36
N VAL A 193 11.96 3.40 4.04
CA VAL A 193 12.73 4.23 3.13
C VAL A 193 11.76 5.16 2.40
N MET A 194 12.12 6.42 2.25
CA MET A 194 11.28 7.45 1.62
C MET A 194 12.17 8.26 0.67
N GLY A 195 11.98 8.06 -0.63
CA GLY A 195 12.65 8.89 -1.63
C GLY A 195 12.19 10.36 -1.55
N PRO A 196 12.86 11.29 -2.25
CA PRO A 196 12.48 12.69 -2.32
C PRO A 196 11.26 12.90 -3.25
N VAL A 197 10.20 12.14 -3.02
CA VAL A 197 8.91 12.25 -3.69
C VAL A 197 7.88 12.72 -2.69
N SER A 198 7.09 13.73 -3.05
CA SER A 198 6.00 14.21 -2.22
C SER A 198 4.66 14.13 -2.93
N ILE A 199 3.62 13.89 -2.15
CA ILE A 199 2.24 13.99 -2.59
C ILE A 199 1.73 15.35 -2.10
N ALA A 200 1.33 16.22 -3.01
CA ALA A 200 0.85 17.57 -2.71
C ALA A 200 -0.67 17.54 -2.43
N PRO A 201 -1.13 17.45 -1.16
CA PRO A 201 -2.55 17.20 -0.87
C PRO A 201 -3.42 18.41 -1.18
N LEU A 202 -2.83 19.61 -1.16
CA LEU A 202 -3.52 20.84 -1.55
C LEU A 202 -4.01 20.80 -3.00
N LYS A 203 -3.35 19.99 -3.86
CA LYS A 203 -3.75 19.78 -5.25
C LYS A 203 -5.03 18.94 -5.42
N MET A 204 -5.63 18.46 -4.33
CA MET A 204 -6.89 17.75 -4.36
C MET A 204 -8.05 18.64 -4.86
N ALA A 205 -7.99 19.95 -4.60
CA ALA A 205 -9.00 20.88 -5.11
C ALA A 205 -8.97 20.96 -6.65
N GLU A 206 -7.78 20.89 -7.24
CA GLU A 206 -7.55 20.88 -8.68
C GLU A 206 -8.08 19.60 -9.33
N TYR A 207 -7.91 18.44 -8.69
CA TYR A 207 -8.57 17.19 -9.10
C TYR A 207 -10.09 17.34 -9.17
N ILE A 208 -10.71 17.98 -8.17
CA ILE A 208 -12.15 18.22 -8.17
C ILE A 208 -12.54 19.22 -9.26
N ALA A 209 -11.75 20.25 -9.50
CA ALA A 209 -12.07 21.32 -10.44
C ALA A 209 -11.86 20.95 -11.92
N ASP A 210 -10.77 20.23 -12.25
CA ASP A 210 -10.36 19.93 -13.62
C ASP A 210 -10.48 18.44 -13.95
N PRO A 211 -11.33 18.03 -14.91
CA PRO A 211 -11.46 16.62 -15.32
C PRO A 211 -10.19 15.99 -15.88
N ASN A 212 -9.18 16.79 -16.26
CA ASN A 212 -7.90 16.30 -16.76
C ASN A 212 -6.82 16.20 -15.67
N PHE A 213 -7.05 16.78 -14.50
CA PHE A 213 -6.11 16.69 -13.38
C PHE A 213 -6.28 15.33 -12.70
N THR A 214 -5.16 14.64 -12.45
CA THR A 214 -5.14 13.27 -11.95
C THR A 214 -4.38 13.16 -10.62
N PRO A 215 -4.55 12.06 -9.86
CA PRO A 215 -3.71 11.77 -8.70
C PRO A 215 -2.20 11.76 -9.04
N LEU A 216 -1.82 11.40 -10.27
CA LEU A 216 -0.43 11.43 -10.72
C LEU A 216 0.15 12.85 -10.79
N ASP A 217 -0.68 13.87 -11.01
CA ASP A 217 -0.27 15.28 -11.02
C ASP A 217 -0.02 15.86 -9.62
N MET A 218 -0.46 15.14 -8.59
CA MET A 218 -0.15 15.45 -7.18
C MET A 218 1.23 14.93 -6.76
N ILE A 219 1.86 14.05 -7.56
CA ILE A 219 3.16 13.46 -7.26
C ILE A 219 4.28 14.36 -7.81
N GLU A 220 5.12 14.84 -6.90
CA GLU A 220 6.21 15.77 -7.16
C GLU A 220 7.54 15.14 -6.77
N TRP A 221 8.53 15.24 -7.66
CA TRP A 221 9.90 14.82 -7.40
C TRP A 221 10.75 16.03 -7.01
N ASP A 222 11.43 15.96 -5.88
CA ASP A 222 12.34 16.98 -5.38
C ASP A 222 13.77 16.65 -5.82
N THR A 223 14.21 17.29 -6.90
CA THR A 223 15.54 17.06 -7.50
C THR A 223 16.71 17.38 -6.57
N GLY A 224 16.48 18.17 -5.52
CA GLY A 224 17.51 18.51 -4.52
C GLY A 224 17.34 17.79 -3.19
N GLY A 225 16.33 16.92 -3.06
CA GLY A 225 16.01 16.21 -1.82
C GLY A 225 16.85 14.96 -1.59
N ASP A 226 17.00 14.58 -0.32
CA ASP A 226 17.60 13.31 0.07
C ASP A 226 16.55 12.20 0.17
N THR A 227 17.00 10.96 0.09
CA THR A 227 16.22 9.80 0.57
C THR A 227 16.31 9.74 2.09
N GLN A 228 15.18 9.76 2.78
CA GLN A 228 15.09 9.60 4.24
C GLN A 228 14.84 8.15 4.61
N ILE A 229 15.52 7.65 5.65
CA ILE A 229 15.39 6.29 6.14
C ILE A 229 15.07 6.33 7.63
N LEU A 230 13.96 5.72 8.03
CA LEU A 230 13.55 5.57 9.42
C LEU A 230 13.67 4.11 9.83
N ILE A 231 14.29 3.86 10.98
CA ILE A 231 14.45 2.51 11.53
C ILE A 231 13.69 2.43 12.85
N PHE A 232 12.81 1.44 12.99
CA PHE A 232 12.03 1.19 14.20
C PHE A 232 12.35 -0.19 14.79
N ASP A 233 12.26 -0.32 16.11
CA ASP A 233 12.33 -1.64 16.76
C ASP A 233 11.03 -2.41 16.52
N ALA A 234 11.09 -3.46 15.70
CA ALA A 234 9.94 -4.30 15.33
C ALA A 234 9.40 -5.13 16.52
N ARG A 235 10.12 -5.18 17.63
CA ARG A 235 9.74 -5.90 18.86
C ARG A 235 9.13 -4.98 19.91
N ALA A 236 9.04 -3.67 19.64
CA ALA A 236 8.41 -2.74 20.57
C ALA A 236 6.93 -3.13 20.79
N THR A 237 6.47 -3.00 22.03
CA THR A 237 5.09 -3.32 22.44
C THR A 237 4.22 -2.08 22.58
N ALA A 238 4.79 -0.90 22.34
CA ALA A 238 4.13 0.39 22.38
C ALA A 238 4.83 1.34 21.41
N ALA A 239 4.14 2.40 21.00
CA ALA A 239 4.68 3.37 20.05
C ALA A 239 5.94 4.06 20.61
N ALA A 240 7.03 4.02 19.83
CA ALA A 240 8.28 4.70 20.10
C ALA A 240 8.74 5.52 18.87
N PRO A 241 9.60 6.54 19.05
CA PRO A 241 10.27 7.18 17.91
C PRO A 241 11.20 6.20 17.18
N PRO A 242 11.63 6.52 15.95
CA PRO A 242 12.68 5.75 15.28
C PRO A 242 13.92 5.62 16.17
N VAL A 243 14.53 4.43 16.16
CA VAL A 243 15.83 4.21 16.82
C VAL A 243 16.98 4.85 16.04
N ALA A 244 16.75 5.12 14.75
CA ALA A 244 17.67 5.86 13.90
C ALA A 244 16.90 6.55 12.76
N GLU A 245 17.41 7.73 12.38
CA GLU A 245 17.01 8.45 11.18
C GLU A 245 18.26 8.71 10.35
N LEU A 246 18.27 8.23 9.11
CA LEU A 246 19.40 8.32 8.19
C LEU A 246 18.99 9.03 6.90
N ARG A 247 20.00 9.47 6.15
CA ARG A 247 19.85 10.08 4.82
C ARG A 247 20.80 9.42 3.83
N SER A 248 20.37 9.31 2.59
CA SER A 248 21.21 8.92 1.46
C SER A 248 20.92 9.78 0.24
N SER A 249 21.70 9.58 -0.83
CA SER A 249 21.42 10.18 -2.13
C SER A 249 19.99 9.89 -2.59
N ALA A 250 19.43 10.84 -3.35
CA ALA A 250 18.12 10.74 -3.97
C ALA A 250 17.99 9.45 -4.79
N VAL A 251 17.05 8.59 -4.39
CA VAL A 251 16.59 7.46 -5.19
C VAL A 251 15.08 7.35 -5.06
N PHE A 252 14.44 6.95 -6.13
CA PHE A 252 13.06 6.47 -6.07
C PHE A 252 13.09 4.96 -5.95
N PHE A 253 12.19 4.38 -5.16
CA PHE A 253 12.01 2.94 -5.10
C PHE A 253 10.53 2.65 -4.81
N ASN A 254 10.12 1.44 -5.15
CA ASN A 254 8.81 0.94 -4.76
C ASN A 254 8.91 -0.35 -3.96
N HIS A 255 9.77 -1.29 -4.38
CA HIS A 255 9.86 -2.61 -3.78
C HIS A 255 11.18 -2.79 -3.03
N HIS A 256 11.07 -3.13 -1.75
CA HIS A 256 12.14 -3.80 -1.02
C HIS A 256 12.29 -5.23 -1.56
N VAL A 257 13.53 -5.67 -1.73
CA VAL A 257 13.89 -7.06 -2.03
C VAL A 257 13.94 -7.85 -0.73
N ASN A 258 14.74 -7.38 0.24
CA ASN A 258 14.90 -8.01 1.54
C ASN A 258 15.44 -7.02 2.58
N ALA A 259 15.31 -7.35 3.87
CA ALA A 259 16.06 -6.71 4.94
C ALA A 259 16.51 -7.76 5.96
N PHE A 260 17.78 -7.70 6.40
CA PHE A 260 18.35 -8.69 7.31
C PHE A 260 19.52 -8.14 8.11
N GLU A 261 19.82 -8.79 9.24
CA GLU A 261 20.93 -8.42 10.11
C GLU A 261 22.09 -9.41 9.92
N ALA A 262 23.29 -8.91 9.61
CA ALA A 262 24.49 -9.74 9.45
C ALA A 262 25.76 -8.94 9.72
N GLY A 263 26.70 -9.51 10.47
CA GLY A 263 27.98 -8.87 10.78
C GLY A 263 27.85 -7.59 11.61
N GLY A 264 26.81 -7.47 12.44
CA GLY A 264 26.53 -6.26 13.22
C GLY A 264 25.93 -5.10 12.40
N LEU A 265 25.56 -5.36 11.13
CA LEU A 265 24.94 -4.39 10.24
C LEU A 265 23.51 -4.81 9.90
N LEU A 266 22.65 -3.81 9.68
CA LEU A 266 21.34 -3.97 9.04
C LEU A 266 21.51 -3.73 7.54
N HIS A 267 21.16 -4.74 6.74
CA HIS A 267 21.15 -4.69 5.28
C HIS A 267 19.71 -4.49 4.82
N ALA A 268 19.51 -3.60 3.85
CA ALA A 268 18.23 -3.39 3.17
C ALA A 268 18.47 -3.31 1.67
N ASP A 269 17.92 -4.29 0.95
CA ASP A 269 18.08 -4.43 -0.50
C ASP A 269 16.84 -3.85 -1.18
N LEU A 270 17.04 -2.96 -2.16
CA LEU A 270 15.95 -2.22 -2.82
C LEU A 270 16.04 -2.29 -4.35
N ILE A 271 14.88 -2.26 -5.02
CA ILE A 271 14.80 -2.00 -6.46
C ILE A 271 14.68 -0.48 -6.66
N VAL A 272 15.79 0.15 -7.03
CA VAL A 272 15.92 1.61 -7.13
C VAL A 272 15.87 2.13 -8.57
N TYR A 273 15.39 3.36 -8.69
CA TYR A 273 15.24 4.13 -9.93
C TYR A 273 15.78 5.54 -9.71
N LYS A 274 16.19 6.20 -10.79
CA LYS A 274 16.74 7.56 -10.73
C LYS A 274 15.71 8.61 -10.30
N ASP A 275 14.46 8.42 -10.68
CA ASP A 275 13.35 9.31 -10.38
C ASP A 275 12.01 8.54 -10.38
N ALA A 276 10.93 9.26 -10.12
CA ALA A 276 9.56 8.74 -10.11
C ALA A 276 8.84 8.83 -11.47
N ALA A 277 9.54 9.13 -12.58
CA ALA A 277 8.89 9.46 -13.86
C ALA A 277 8.04 8.30 -14.41
N PHE A 278 8.42 7.06 -14.13
CA PHE A 278 7.68 5.89 -14.63
C PHE A 278 6.27 5.77 -14.06
N LEU A 279 5.98 6.36 -12.89
CA LEU A 279 4.63 6.37 -12.33
C LEU A 279 3.62 7.08 -13.25
N LYS A 280 4.09 7.99 -14.10
CA LYS A 280 3.25 8.79 -14.99
C LYS A 280 2.90 8.11 -16.31
N ASP A 281 3.43 6.91 -16.57
CA ASP A 281 3.11 6.10 -17.74
C ASP A 281 1.82 5.30 -17.49
N HIS A 282 0.96 5.14 -18.51
CA HIS A 282 -0.22 4.26 -18.46
C HIS A 282 0.12 2.81 -18.02
N ARG A 283 1.34 2.35 -18.33
CA ARG A 283 1.93 1.10 -17.85
C ARG A 283 2.84 1.40 -16.65
N GLY A 284 2.30 1.91 -15.54
CA GLY A 284 3.11 2.36 -14.41
C GLY A 284 4.12 1.30 -13.93
N PHE A 285 3.65 0.10 -13.58
CA PHE A 285 4.51 -0.95 -13.00
C PHE A 285 4.73 -2.13 -13.93
N GLY A 286 5.94 -2.70 -13.88
CA GLY A 286 6.29 -3.85 -14.72
C GLY A 286 6.45 -3.49 -16.19
N ASN A 287 6.55 -2.20 -16.53
CA ASN A 287 6.99 -1.77 -17.85
C ASN A 287 8.41 -2.30 -18.08
N LEU A 288 8.47 -3.46 -18.74
CA LEU A 288 9.71 -4.13 -19.08
C LEU A 288 10.61 -3.22 -19.90
N ASP A 289 10.08 -2.20 -20.57
CA ASP A 289 10.88 -1.23 -21.33
C ASP A 289 11.70 -0.35 -20.38
N VAL A 290 11.11 0.16 -19.29
CA VAL A 290 11.83 0.89 -18.23
C VAL A 290 12.77 -0.03 -17.49
N MET A 291 12.32 -1.24 -17.13
CA MET A 291 13.18 -2.21 -16.48
C MET A 291 14.34 -2.62 -17.38
N LYS A 292 14.19 -2.82 -18.68
CA LYS A 292 15.30 -3.19 -19.58
C LYS A 292 16.23 -2.03 -19.90
N ASN A 293 15.80 -0.78 -19.68
CA ASN A 293 16.61 0.38 -20.00
C ASN A 293 17.65 0.68 -18.91
N ALA A 294 18.91 0.31 -19.18
CA ALA A 294 20.03 0.51 -18.26
C ALA A 294 20.26 1.99 -17.89
N THR A 295 19.83 2.95 -18.71
CA THR A 295 19.97 4.38 -18.39
C THR A 295 18.93 4.89 -17.41
N ALA A 296 17.81 4.16 -17.22
CA ALA A 296 16.74 4.50 -16.28
C ALA A 296 16.94 3.88 -14.88
N ARG A 297 17.82 2.87 -14.76
CA ARG A 297 18.22 2.28 -13.47
C ARG A 297 19.28 3.16 -12.80
N ALA A 298 19.16 3.35 -11.48
CA ALA A 298 20.17 4.04 -10.68
C ALA A 298 21.35 3.10 -10.36
#